data_AF-A0A6P7G1N5-F1
#
_entry.id   AF-A0A6P7G1N5-F1
#
_cell.length_a   1.000
_cell.length_b   1.000
_cell.length_c   1.000
_cell.angle_alpha   90.00
_cell.angle_beta   90.00
_cell.angle_gamma   90.00
#
_symmetry.space_group_name_H-M   'P 1'
#
loop_
_entity.id
_entity.type
_entity.pdbx_description
1 polymer ?
#
loop_
_entity_poly.entity_id
_entity_poly.type
_entity_poly.pdbx_seq_one_letter_code
_entity_poly.pdbx_strand_id
1 'polypeptide(L)'
;MNILYGFSCILLLPILTIYGDEISDCKCKDGFSAVKDEHGNVYCQGVVLKSILPCNIVFKPDCVCSVEATSVVQDSSGTWCGRFIDGKEDRRWECENKAEWETFYQEHPEEKPKQNKN
;
A
#
# COMPACT_ATOMS: atom_id res chain seq x y z
N MET A 1 -34.23 -38.65 54.09
CA MET A 1 -32.81 -38.24 54.13
C MET A 1 -32.11 -38.96 52.98
N ASN A 2 -31.56 -38.39 51.93
CA ASN A 2 -31.54 -37.06 51.32
C ASN A 2 -30.86 -37.27 49.94
N ILE A 3 -31.43 -36.69 48.86
CA ILE A 3 -30.77 -35.91 47.78
C ILE A 3 -29.64 -36.64 46.97
N LEU A 4 -29.63 -36.74 45.63
CA LEU A 4 -29.34 -35.66 44.67
C LEU A 4 -29.63 -36.08 43.22
N TYR A 5 -30.24 -35.13 42.52
CA TYR A 5 -30.39 -35.04 41.07
C TYR A 5 -29.02 -34.93 40.39
N GLY A 6 -28.76 -35.82 39.42
CA GLY A 6 -27.61 -35.73 38.52
C GLY A 6 -27.86 -34.65 37.47
N PHE A 7 -27.40 -33.44 37.78
CA PHE A 7 -27.44 -32.26 36.92
C PHE A 7 -26.68 -32.56 35.61
N SER A 8 -27.42 -32.62 34.50
CA SER A 8 -26.88 -32.61 33.14
C SER A 8 -26.14 -31.28 32.92
N CYS A 9 -24.82 -31.32 33.06
CA CYS A 9 -23.95 -30.17 32.86
C CYS A 9 -23.65 -30.03 31.36
N ILE A 10 -24.63 -29.54 30.60
CA ILE A 10 -24.43 -29.08 29.23
C ILE A 10 -23.52 -27.85 29.31
N LEU A 11 -22.22 -28.07 29.09
CA LEU A 11 -21.21 -27.03 28.92
C LEU A 11 -21.51 -26.25 27.63
N LEU A 12 -22.36 -25.23 27.75
CA LEU A 12 -22.47 -24.15 26.76
C LEU A 12 -21.18 -23.33 26.83
N LEU A 13 -20.19 -23.70 26.03
CA LEU A 13 -19.03 -22.85 25.75
C LEU A 13 -19.53 -21.60 25.01
N PRO A 14 -19.41 -20.39 25.58
CA PRO A 14 -19.63 -19.18 24.81
C PRO A 14 -18.47 -19.09 23.80
N ILE A 15 -18.80 -19.30 22.52
CA ILE A 15 -17.90 -18.99 21.41
C ILE A 15 -17.77 -17.47 21.43
N LEU A 16 -16.70 -16.96 22.06
CA LEU A 16 -16.27 -15.58 21.93
C LEU A 16 -15.85 -15.40 20.47
N THR A 17 -16.75 -14.88 19.65
CA THR A 17 -16.43 -14.38 18.33
C THR A 17 -15.55 -13.16 18.50
N ILE A 18 -14.25 -13.37 18.33
CA ILE A 18 -13.26 -12.30 18.19
C ILE A 18 -13.52 -11.67 16.81
N TYR A 19 -14.42 -10.69 16.75
CA TYR A 19 -14.50 -9.81 15.59
C TYR A 19 -13.29 -8.86 15.67
N GLY A 20 -12.21 -9.21 14.97
CA GLY A 20 -11.14 -8.26 14.70
C GLY A 20 -11.71 -7.10 13.88
N ASP A 21 -11.47 -5.86 14.31
CA ASP A 21 -11.92 -4.68 13.59
C ASP A 21 -11.07 -4.49 12.34
N GLU A 22 -11.47 -5.12 11.24
CA GLU A 22 -10.77 -5.09 9.94
C GLU A 22 -10.55 -3.67 9.41
N ILE A 23 -11.33 -2.68 9.86
CA ILE A 23 -11.14 -1.28 9.46
C ILE A 23 -9.87 -0.71 10.11
N SER A 24 -9.56 -1.13 11.35
CA SER A 24 -8.41 -0.63 12.11
C SER A 24 -7.05 -1.07 11.52
N ASP A 25 -7.03 -2.20 10.80
CA ASP A 25 -5.81 -2.74 10.16
C ASP A 25 -5.53 -2.12 8.77
N CYS A 26 -6.46 -1.34 8.23
CA CYS A 26 -6.31 -0.67 6.94
C CYS A 26 -5.60 0.68 7.08
N LYS A 27 -4.30 0.74 6.75
CA LYS A 27 -3.56 2.02 6.72
C LYS A 27 -3.72 2.68 5.36
N CYS A 28 -4.20 3.92 5.38
CA CYS A 28 -4.38 4.76 4.20
C CYS A 28 -3.40 5.93 4.22
N LYS A 29 -3.02 6.40 3.02
CA LYS A 29 -2.24 7.64 2.88
C LYS A 29 -3.07 8.87 3.23
N ASP A 30 -2.39 9.95 3.56
CA ASP A 30 -2.98 11.26 3.72
C ASP A 30 -3.92 11.62 2.55
N GLY A 31 -5.10 12.14 2.90
CA GLY A 31 -6.15 12.44 1.93
C GLY A 31 -7.04 11.25 1.56
N PHE A 32 -6.82 10.07 2.15
CA PHE A 32 -7.67 8.90 2.03
C PHE A 32 -8.21 8.45 3.40
N SER A 33 -9.33 7.73 3.40
CA SER A 33 -9.93 7.15 4.60
C SER A 33 -10.32 5.70 4.36
N ALA A 34 -10.16 4.84 5.38
CA ALA A 34 -10.59 3.45 5.30
C ALA A 34 -12.12 3.35 5.27
N VAL A 35 -12.66 2.64 4.29
CA VAL A 35 -14.10 2.43 4.07
C VAL A 35 -14.33 0.95 3.82
N LYS A 36 -15.46 0.43 4.32
CA LYS A 36 -15.93 -0.94 4.10
C LYS A 36 -17.12 -0.93 3.13
N ASP A 37 -17.09 -1.74 2.07
CA ASP A 37 -18.22 -1.90 1.16
C ASP A 37 -19.31 -2.85 1.71
N GLU A 38 -20.39 -2.99 0.94
CA GLU A 38 -21.52 -3.89 1.24
C GLU A 38 -21.13 -5.39 1.28
N HIS A 39 -20.01 -5.76 0.66
CA HIS A 39 -19.48 -7.13 0.64
C HIS A 39 -18.47 -7.38 1.78
N GLY A 40 -18.15 -6.34 2.55
CA GLY A 40 -17.22 -6.38 3.65
C GLY A 40 -15.76 -6.13 3.28
N ASN A 41 -15.44 -5.75 2.05
CA ASN A 41 -14.06 -5.40 1.66
C ASN A 41 -13.68 -4.03 2.20
N VAL A 42 -12.51 -3.92 2.81
CA VAL A 42 -11.96 -2.65 3.31
C VAL A 42 -10.94 -2.10 2.30
N TYR A 43 -11.05 -0.81 1.99
CA TYR A 43 -10.14 -0.10 1.08
C TYR A 43 -9.99 1.38 1.47
N CYS A 44 -9.03 2.05 0.88
CA CYS A 44 -8.77 3.47 1.08
C CYS A 44 -9.53 4.29 0.02
N GLN A 45 -10.46 5.15 0.46
CA GLN A 45 -11.20 6.05 -0.42
C GLN A 45 -10.70 7.49 -0.28
N GLY A 46 -10.38 8.13 -1.40
CA GLY A 46 -9.94 9.52 -1.45
C GLY A 46 -11.03 10.46 -0.99
N VAL A 47 -10.72 11.35 -0.04
CA VAL A 47 -11.71 12.25 0.57
C VAL A 47 -12.31 13.20 -0.46
N VAL A 48 -11.46 13.75 -1.34
CA VAL A 48 -11.82 14.75 -2.37
C VAL A 48 -12.20 14.10 -3.69
N LEU A 49 -11.29 13.34 -4.30
CA LEU A 49 -11.45 12.79 -5.66
C LEU A 49 -12.18 11.44 -5.71
N LYS A 50 -12.57 10.89 -4.56
CA LYS A 50 -13.27 9.59 -4.42
C LYS A 50 -12.57 8.39 -5.10
N SER A 51 -11.27 8.51 -5.39
CA SER A 51 -10.45 7.42 -5.90
C SER A 51 -10.38 6.27 -4.89
N ILE A 52 -10.25 5.04 -5.38
CA ILE A 52 -10.18 3.84 -4.54
C ILE A 52 -8.77 3.25 -4.64
N LEU A 53 -8.14 3.00 -3.50
CA LEU A 53 -6.83 2.37 -3.38
C LEU A 53 -6.90 1.17 -2.43
N PRO A 54 -6.07 0.14 -2.64
CA PRO A 54 -5.88 -0.92 -1.66
C PRO A 54 -5.36 -0.37 -0.31
N CYS A 55 -5.72 -1.04 0.78
CA CYS A 55 -5.12 -0.79 2.09
C CYS A 55 -3.62 -1.12 2.07
N ASN A 56 -2.85 -0.45 2.95
CA ASN A 56 -1.45 -0.77 3.21
C ASN A 56 -0.56 -0.72 1.95
N ILE A 57 -0.96 0.05 0.94
CA ILE A 57 -0.18 0.24 -0.27
C ILE A 57 1.11 1.01 0.06
N VAL A 58 2.23 0.50 -0.45
CA VAL A 58 3.55 1.13 -0.32
C VAL A 58 3.64 2.24 -1.37
N PHE A 59 3.90 3.47 -0.93
CA PHE A 59 4.06 4.61 -1.82
C PHE A 59 5.52 4.89 -2.09
N LYS A 60 5.89 4.87 -3.37
CA LYS A 60 7.22 5.29 -3.80
C LYS A 60 7.39 6.80 -3.62
N PRO A 61 8.61 7.28 -3.34
CA PRO A 61 8.91 8.70 -3.37
C PRO A 61 8.58 9.31 -4.73
N ASP A 62 8.16 10.57 -4.75
CA ASP A 62 8.00 11.30 -6.01
C ASP A 62 9.38 11.54 -6.63
N CYS A 63 9.52 11.29 -7.93
CA CYS A 63 10.81 11.49 -8.62
C CYS A 63 11.07 12.99 -8.82
N VAL A 64 12.14 13.50 -8.22
CA VAL A 64 12.57 14.90 -8.42
C VAL A 64 13.45 14.98 -9.67
N CYS A 65 13.10 15.88 -10.57
CA CYS A 65 13.80 16.10 -11.83
C CYS A 65 14.09 17.59 -12.05
N SER A 66 15.24 17.88 -12.64
CA SER A 66 15.59 19.20 -13.13
C SER A 66 14.66 19.67 -14.23
N VAL A 67 14.68 20.98 -14.47
CA VAL A 67 13.82 21.68 -15.45
C VAL A 67 13.95 21.20 -16.89
N GLU A 68 15.00 20.44 -17.21
CA GLU A 68 15.18 19.84 -18.54
C GLU A 68 14.32 18.60 -18.76
N ALA A 69 13.80 17.98 -17.69
CA ALA A 69 12.90 16.85 -17.79
C ALA A 69 11.53 17.27 -18.29
N THR A 70 11.00 16.49 -19.21
CA THR A 70 9.63 16.66 -19.73
C THR A 70 8.68 15.59 -19.20
N SER A 71 9.21 14.52 -18.61
CA SER A 71 8.41 13.43 -18.04
C SER A 71 9.18 12.63 -16.97
N VAL A 72 8.42 11.88 -16.18
CA VAL A 72 8.94 10.79 -15.34
C VAL A 72 8.59 9.47 -16.03
N VAL A 73 9.59 8.63 -16.24
CA VAL A 73 9.46 7.32 -16.89
C VAL A 73 9.61 6.24 -15.85
N GLN A 74 8.67 5.31 -15.79
CA GLN A 74 8.74 4.16 -14.90
C GLN A 74 8.68 2.88 -15.72
N ASP A 75 9.68 2.02 -15.54
CA ASP A 75 9.74 0.71 -16.16
C ASP A 75 10.33 -0.34 -15.20
N SER A 76 10.63 -1.53 -15.70
CA SER A 76 11.16 -2.63 -14.89
C SER A 76 12.55 -2.36 -14.31
N SER A 77 13.30 -1.41 -14.89
CA SER A 77 14.62 -1.00 -14.41
C SER A 77 14.57 0.11 -13.35
N GLY A 78 13.42 0.77 -13.20
CA GLY A 78 13.19 1.75 -12.13
C GLY A 78 12.38 2.96 -12.57
N THR A 79 12.50 4.03 -11.79
CA THR A 79 11.89 5.33 -12.04
C THR A 79 12.97 6.32 -12.43
N TRP A 80 12.72 7.10 -13.49
CA TRP A 80 13.71 7.93 -14.16
C TRP A 80 13.12 9.28 -14.55
N CYS A 81 13.97 10.30 -14.60
CA CYS A 81 13.70 11.54 -15.30
C CYS A 81 13.95 11.34 -16.80
N GLY A 82 13.03 11.83 -17.63
CA GLY A 82 13.10 11.70 -19.09
C GLY A 82 12.91 13.03 -19.79
N ARG A 83 13.66 13.23 -20.87
CA ARG A 83 13.46 14.30 -21.83
C ARG A 83 13.01 13.69 -23.16
N PHE A 84 11.87 14.17 -23.66
CA PHE A 84 11.28 13.73 -24.91
C PHE A 84 11.21 14.90 -25.89
N ILE A 85 11.66 14.67 -27.12
CA ILE A 85 11.61 15.63 -28.23
C ILE A 85 10.87 14.95 -29.37
N ASP A 86 9.81 15.58 -29.88
CA ASP A 86 8.95 15.04 -30.94
C ASP A 86 8.42 13.61 -30.64
N GLY A 87 8.07 13.37 -29.38
CA GLY A 87 7.55 12.09 -28.90
C GLY A 87 8.58 10.96 -28.78
N LYS A 88 9.87 11.24 -29.04
CA LYS A 88 10.96 10.28 -28.87
C LYS A 88 11.78 10.61 -27.64
N GLU A 89 12.25 9.57 -26.95
CA GLU A 89 13.16 9.72 -25.82
C GLU A 89 14.51 10.24 -26.33
N ASP A 90 14.86 11.46 -25.94
CA ASP A 90 16.15 12.09 -26.22
C ASP A 90 17.18 11.67 -25.16
N ARG A 91 16.77 11.75 -23.88
CA ARG A 91 17.62 11.39 -22.74
C ARG A 91 16.81 10.87 -21.57
N ARG A 92 17.43 9.98 -20.80
CA ARG A 92 16.95 9.49 -19.51
C ARG A 92 18.05 9.51 -18.46
N TRP A 93 17.72 9.86 -17.22
CA TRP A 93 18.64 9.88 -16.08
C TRP A 93 17.92 9.60 -14.76
N GLU A 94 18.69 9.31 -13.71
CA GLU A 94 18.16 8.99 -12.38
C GLU A 94 17.43 10.17 -11.73
N CYS A 95 16.45 9.88 -10.88
CA CYS A 95 15.84 10.88 -10.01
C CYS A 95 16.90 11.58 -9.15
N GLU A 96 16.74 12.88 -8.94
CA GLU A 96 17.71 13.73 -8.23
C GLU A 96 17.63 13.55 -6.71
N ASN A 97 16.48 13.15 -6.18
CA ASN A 97 16.25 12.85 -4.76
C ASN A 97 16.76 11.45 -4.37
N LYS A 98 18.02 11.14 -4.69
CA LYS A 98 18.61 9.80 -4.47
C LYS A 98 18.54 9.33 -3.01
N ALA A 99 18.69 10.24 -2.04
CA ALA A 99 18.65 9.90 -0.62
C ALA A 99 17.28 9.40 -0.17
N GLU A 100 16.19 9.97 -0.70
CA GLU A 100 14.82 9.52 -0.40
C GLU A 100 14.57 8.13 -0.97
N TRP A 101 14.99 7.90 -2.21
CA TRP A 101 14.92 6.59 -2.85
C TRP A 101 15.77 5.54 -2.14
N GLU A 102 16.97 5.89 -1.69
CA GLU A 102 17.82 4.98 -0.93
C GLU A 102 17.17 4.59 0.39
N THR A 103 16.64 5.58 1.13
CA THR A 103 15.91 5.34 2.38
C THR A 103 14.71 4.43 2.14
N PHE A 104 13.92 4.72 1.09
CA PHE A 104 12.78 3.90 0.71
C PHE A 104 13.18 2.45 0.40
N TYR A 105 14.26 2.20 -0.34
CA TYR A 105 14.71 0.85 -0.64
C TYR A 105 15.36 0.13 0.55
N GLN A 106 15.82 0.86 1.57
CA GLN A 106 16.26 0.26 2.83
C GLN A 106 15.07 -0.25 3.63
N GLU A 107 13.95 0.49 3.62
CA GLU A 107 12.70 0.11 4.28
C GLU A 107 11.91 -0.95 3.50
N HIS A 108 11.99 -0.92 2.16
CA HIS A 108 11.25 -1.76 1.22
C HIS A 108 12.20 -2.41 0.18
N PRO A 109 13.06 -3.36 0.59
CA PRO A 109 14.03 -3.98 -0.31
C PRO A 109 13.41 -4.75 -1.48
N GLU A 110 12.18 -5.27 -1.31
CA GLU A 110 11.41 -5.95 -2.34
C GLU A 110 10.99 -5.06 -3.52
N GLU A 111 10.91 -3.74 -3.29
CA GLU A 111 10.56 -2.76 -4.32
C GLU A 111 11.75 -2.34 -5.19
N LYS A 112 12.97 -2.74 -4.81
CA LYS A 112 14.18 -2.36 -5.53
C LYS A 112 14.20 -2.98 -6.94
N PRO A 113 14.40 -2.19 -8.01
CA PRO A 113 14.41 -2.71 -9.37
C PRO A 113 15.45 -3.81 -9.56
N LYS A 114 15.06 -4.89 -10.24
CA LYS A 114 15.98 -5.98 -10.58
C LYS A 114 16.91 -5.48 -11.67
N GLN A 115 18.21 -5.43 -11.39
CA GLN A 115 19.19 -5.08 -12.42
C GLN A 115 19.19 -6.16 -13.50
N ASN A 116 18.71 -5.82 -14.69
CA ASN A 116 18.95 -6.63 -15.88
C ASN A 116 20.44 -6.50 -16.22
N LYS A 117 21.22 -7.52 -15.87
CA LYS A 117 22.57 -7.69 -16.39
C LYS A 117 22.44 -8.02 -17.87
N ASN A 118 22.64 -7.02 -18.74
CA ASN A 118 23.00 -7.25 -20.14
C ASN A 118 24.52 -7.44 -20.24
#